data_AF-A0A953W476-F1
#
_entry.id   AF-A0A953W476-F1
#
_cell.length_a   1.000
_cell.length_b   1.000
_cell.length_c   1.000
_cell.angle_alpha   90.00
_cell.angle_beta   90.00
_cell.angle_gamma   90.00
#
_symmetry.space_group_name_H-M   'P 1'
#
loop_
_entity.id
_entity.type
_entity.pdbx_description
1 polymer ?
#
loop_
_entity_poly.entity_id
_entity_poly.type
_entity_poly.pdbx_seq_one_letter_code
_entity_poly.pdbx_strand_id
1 'polypeptide(L)'
;MHDLVIRNGTIVDGSGKPRFVADVAVDGGLITEIGPDLDKGREEIDASGKVVSPGWVDIHTHYDGQATWDQEMAPSSWHGVTTVVMGNCGVGFAPAKPDKHDWLIGLMEGVED
;
A
#
# COMPACT_ATOMS: atom_id res chain seq x y z
N MET A 1 -14.44 -21.86 -2.19
CA MET A 1 -13.97 -21.33 -0.89
C MET A 1 -12.67 -20.58 -1.14
N HIS A 2 -12.68 -19.28 -0.85
CA HIS A 2 -11.57 -18.36 -1.09
C HIS A 2 -10.64 -18.22 0.12
N ASP A 3 -9.46 -17.61 -0.02
CA ASP A 3 -8.59 -17.28 1.12
C ASP A 3 -9.21 -16.19 2.00
N LEU A 4 -9.55 -15.05 1.40
CA LEU A 4 -10.19 -13.92 2.06
C LEU A 4 -11.39 -13.45 1.24
N VAL A 5 -12.49 -13.09 1.91
CA VAL A 5 -13.59 -12.34 1.29
C VAL A 5 -13.91 -11.08 2.09
N ILE A 6 -13.83 -9.93 1.44
CA ILE A 6 -14.31 -8.65 1.98
C ILE A 6 -15.77 -8.49 1.58
N ARG A 7 -16.68 -8.47 2.55
CA ARG A 7 -18.13 -8.51 2.38
C ARG A 7 -18.76 -7.14 2.34
N ASN A 8 -19.79 -6.96 1.50
CA ASN A 8 -20.71 -5.82 1.52
C ASN A 8 -20.03 -4.44 1.39
N GLY A 9 -18.88 -4.39 0.74
CA GLY A 9 -18.11 -3.16 0.58
C GLY A 9 -18.74 -2.22 -0.44
N THR A 10 -18.68 -0.91 -0.19
CA THR A 10 -18.89 0.08 -1.26
C THR A 10 -17.62 0.21 -2.07
N ILE A 11 -17.58 -0.45 -3.23
CA ILE A 11 -16.40 -0.52 -4.09
C ILE A 11 -16.20 0.79 -4.84
N VAL A 12 -14.99 1.34 -4.72
CA VAL A 12 -14.46 2.43 -5.54
C VAL A 12 -13.18 1.91 -6.20
N ASP A 13 -13.29 1.42 -7.43
CA ASP A 13 -12.25 0.61 -8.11
C ASP A 13 -11.07 1.42 -8.68
N GLY A 14 -11.07 2.75 -8.51
CA GLY A 14 -10.04 3.64 -9.03
C GLY A 14 -10.16 3.98 -10.52
N SER A 15 -11.11 3.39 -11.26
CA SER A 15 -11.31 3.66 -12.69
C SER A 15 -12.05 4.97 -12.99
N GLY A 16 -12.57 5.65 -11.96
CA GLY A 16 -13.41 6.84 -12.07
C GLY A 16 -14.88 6.54 -12.38
N LYS A 17 -15.28 5.27 -12.50
CA LYS A 17 -16.69 4.87 -12.64
C LYS A 17 -17.48 5.09 -11.34
N PRO A 18 -18.83 5.11 -11.39
CA PRO A 18 -19.65 5.16 -10.19
C PRO A 18 -19.37 4.00 -9.23
N ARG A 19 -19.42 4.29 -7.93
CA ARG A 19 -19.31 3.28 -6.87
C ARG A 19 -20.48 2.30 -6.86
N PHE A 20 -20.24 1.06 -6.43
CA PHE A 20 -21.26 0.01 -6.32
C PHE A 20 -21.02 -0.85 -5.08
N VAL A 21 -22.02 -1.61 -4.63
CA VAL A 21 -21.88 -2.52 -3.48
C VAL A 21 -21.60 -3.93 -4.00
N ALA A 22 -20.55 -4.57 -3.48
CA ALA A 22 -20.18 -5.95 -3.81
C ALA A 22 -19.26 -6.55 -2.74
N ASP A 23 -19.03 -7.85 -2.86
CA ASP A 23 -17.95 -8.55 -2.17
C ASP A 23 -16.68 -8.57 -3.06
N VAL A 24 -15.52 -8.74 -2.42
CA VAL A 24 -14.22 -8.92 -3.09
C VAL A 24 -13.57 -10.19 -2.56
N ALA A 25 -13.29 -11.16 -3.44
CA ALA A 25 -12.56 -12.37 -3.11
C ALA A 25 -11.07 -12.22 -3.45
N VAL A 26 -10.22 -12.72 -2.55
CA VAL A 26 -8.77 -12.77 -2.70
C VAL A 26 -8.29 -14.21 -2.51
N ASP A 27 -7.47 -14.68 -3.44
CA ASP A 27 -6.79 -15.98 -3.38
C ASP A 27 -5.32 -15.82 -3.76
N GLY A 28 -4.41 -16.40 -2.98
CA GLY A 28 -2.97 -16.35 -3.24
C GLY A 28 -2.41 -14.92 -3.35
N GLY A 29 -3.03 -13.95 -2.67
CA GLY A 29 -2.65 -12.53 -2.72
C GLY A 29 -3.15 -11.76 -3.94
N LEU A 30 -4.03 -12.34 -4.77
CA LEU A 30 -4.63 -11.68 -5.93
C LEU A 30 -6.14 -11.57 -5.76
N ILE A 31 -6.72 -10.47 -6.24
CA ILE A 31 -8.18 -10.35 -6.37
C ILE A 31 -8.64 -11.32 -7.46
N THR A 32 -9.48 -12.30 -7.12
CA THR A 32 -9.96 -13.33 -8.04
C THR A 32 -11.38 -13.08 -8.53
N GLU A 33 -12.21 -12.44 -7.72
CA GLU A 33 -13.60 -12.14 -8.07
C GLU A 33 -14.11 -10.88 -7.36
N ILE A 34 -15.00 -10.15 -8.03
CA ILE A 34 -15.75 -9.02 -7.47
C ILE A 34 -17.20 -9.18 -7.91
N GLY A 35 -18.12 -9.30 -6.95
CA GLY A 35 -19.53 -9.55 -7.26
C GLY A 35 -20.39 -9.66 -6.01
N PRO A 36 -21.72 -9.70 -6.16
CA PRO A 36 -22.62 -9.96 -5.05
C PRO A 36 -22.57 -11.44 -4.63
N ASP A 37 -22.80 -11.71 -3.35
CA ASP A 37 -23.05 -13.05 -2.81
C ASP A 37 -21.98 -14.10 -3.14
N LEU A 38 -20.70 -13.71 -3.04
CA LEU A 38 -19.58 -14.61 -3.36
C LEU A 38 -19.51 -15.81 -2.41
N ASP A 39 -18.86 -16.89 -2.87
CA ASP A 39 -18.56 -18.07 -2.04
C ASP A 39 -17.83 -17.69 -0.74
N LYS A 40 -17.89 -18.56 0.26
CA LYS A 40 -17.23 -18.30 1.56
C LYS A 40 -15.71 -18.19 1.47
N GLY A 41 -15.14 -17.30 2.26
CA GLY A 41 -13.70 -17.21 2.51
C GLY A 41 -13.27 -18.08 3.70
N ARG A 42 -11.99 -18.43 3.79
CA ARG A 42 -11.39 -18.93 5.05
C ARG A 42 -11.40 -17.82 6.09
N GLU A 43 -11.12 -16.60 5.66
CA GLU A 43 -11.28 -15.36 6.40
C GLU A 43 -12.36 -14.48 5.74
N GLU A 44 -13.17 -13.81 6.56
CA GLU A 44 -14.19 -12.87 6.08
C GLU A 44 -14.14 -11.56 6.87
N ILE A 45 -14.18 -10.43 6.16
CA ILE A 45 -14.20 -9.08 6.73
C ILE A 45 -15.52 -8.41 6.34
N ASP A 46 -16.32 -7.97 7.32
CA ASP A 46 -17.53 -7.19 7.04
C ASP A 46 -17.20 -5.71 6.83
N ALA A 47 -17.33 -5.24 5.58
CA ALA A 47 -17.12 -3.86 5.18
C ALA A 47 -18.43 -3.08 4.99
N SER A 48 -19.53 -3.53 5.60
CA SER A 48 -20.82 -2.83 5.57
C SER A 48 -20.70 -1.36 6.01
N GLY A 49 -21.16 -0.45 5.15
CA GLY A 49 -21.07 1.00 5.38
C GLY A 49 -19.66 1.58 5.27
N LYS A 50 -18.69 0.79 4.77
CA LYS A 50 -17.31 1.21 4.50
C LYS A 50 -17.03 1.23 3.00
N VAL A 51 -15.97 1.95 2.63
CA VAL A 51 -15.43 1.94 1.27
C VAL A 51 -14.36 0.86 1.18
N VAL A 52 -14.36 0.13 0.06
CA VAL A 52 -13.26 -0.74 -0.35
C VAL A 52 -12.69 -0.15 -1.63
N SER A 53 -11.41 0.18 -1.61
CA SER A 53 -10.69 0.76 -2.74
C SER A 53 -9.37 0.02 -2.97
N PRO A 54 -8.70 0.21 -4.12
CA PRO A 54 -7.28 -0.06 -4.21
C PRO A 54 -6.52 0.65 -3.10
N GLY A 55 -5.46 0.02 -2.61
CA GLY A 55 -4.52 0.69 -1.72
C GLY A 55 -3.87 1.88 -2.42
N TRP A 56 -3.53 2.92 -1.66
CA TRP A 56 -2.98 4.14 -2.24
C TRP A 56 -1.53 3.91 -2.71
N VAL A 57 -1.17 4.62 -3.78
CA VAL A 57 0.19 4.67 -4.31
C VAL A 57 0.77 6.03 -3.99
N ASP A 58 1.71 6.07 -3.06
CA ASP A 58 2.43 7.30 -2.72
C ASP A 58 3.63 7.45 -3.66
N ILE A 59 3.51 8.39 -4.59
CA ILE A 59 4.49 8.60 -5.65
C ILE A 59 5.69 9.44 -5.19
N HIS A 60 5.69 9.95 -3.96
CA HIS A 60 6.70 10.89 -3.50
C HIS A 60 7.07 10.68 -2.03
N THR A 61 7.96 9.71 -1.80
CA THR A 61 8.47 9.40 -0.46
C THR A 61 9.99 9.50 -0.39
N HIS A 62 10.47 9.59 0.85
CA HIS A 62 11.87 9.55 1.23
C HIS A 62 12.15 8.38 2.19
N TYR A 63 11.49 7.24 1.99
CA TYR A 63 11.71 6.03 2.82
C TYR A 63 12.97 5.24 2.46
N ASP A 64 13.86 5.79 1.64
CA ASP A 64 15.07 5.12 1.17
C ASP A 64 15.91 4.56 2.34
N GLY A 65 15.98 5.26 3.48
CA GLY A 65 16.59 4.76 4.71
C GLY A 65 15.63 3.90 5.50
N GLN A 66 14.46 4.45 5.83
CA GLN A 66 13.45 3.80 6.69
C GLN A 66 13.09 2.38 6.25
N ALA A 67 13.11 2.09 4.94
CA ALA A 67 12.99 0.76 4.33
C ALA A 67 13.91 -0.32 4.89
N THR A 68 15.01 0.07 5.53
CA THR A 68 16.00 -0.87 6.06
C THR A 68 15.76 -1.24 7.53
N TRP A 69 14.94 -0.49 8.28
CA TRP A 69 14.68 -0.77 9.71
C TRP A 69 13.21 -0.78 10.13
N ASP A 70 12.29 -0.19 9.36
CA ASP A 70 10.86 -0.23 9.65
C ASP A 70 10.15 -1.20 8.71
N GLN A 71 9.60 -2.28 9.29
CA GLN A 71 8.86 -3.29 8.53
C GLN A 71 7.42 -2.88 8.22
N GLU A 72 6.88 -1.92 8.96
CA GLU A 72 5.47 -1.54 8.91
C GLU A 72 5.22 -0.32 8.05
N MET A 73 6.21 0.56 7.88
CA MET A 73 6.06 1.86 7.22
C MET A 73 4.85 2.63 7.77
N ALA A 74 4.71 2.61 9.10
CA ALA A 74 3.52 3.08 9.80
C ALA A 74 3.02 4.48 9.37
N PRO A 75 3.91 5.47 9.09
CA PRO A 75 3.44 6.78 8.63
C PRO A 75 2.65 6.75 7.31
N SER A 76 2.86 5.74 6.46
CA SER A 76 2.11 5.57 5.20
C SER A 76 1.08 4.44 5.29
N SER A 77 1.44 3.28 5.84
CA SER A 77 0.55 2.11 5.85
C SER A 77 -0.72 2.33 6.68
N TRP A 78 -0.64 3.07 7.79
CA TRP A 78 -1.82 3.43 8.60
C TRP A 78 -2.80 4.35 7.88
N HIS A 79 -2.33 5.05 6.85
CA HIS A 79 -3.18 5.90 6.01
C HIS A 79 -3.70 5.15 4.78
N GLY A 80 -3.44 3.85 4.62
CA GLY A 80 -3.94 3.05 3.50
C GLY A 80 -3.03 3.05 2.27
N VAL A 81 -1.79 3.52 2.39
CA VAL A 81 -0.77 3.37 1.35
C VAL A 81 -0.27 1.93 1.32
N THR A 82 -0.21 1.35 0.13
CA THR A 82 0.25 -0.03 -0.09
C THR A 82 1.44 -0.12 -1.04
N THR A 83 1.80 0.99 -1.68
CA THR A 83 2.95 1.07 -2.57
C THR A 83 3.54 2.47 -2.48
N VAL A 84 4.87 2.54 -2.44
CA VAL A 84 5.62 3.81 -2.38
C VAL A 84 6.64 3.88 -3.51
N VAL A 85 6.95 5.09 -3.94
CA VAL A 85 8.09 5.39 -4.81
C VAL A 85 9.13 6.17 -4.01
N MET A 86 10.36 5.67 -3.99
CA MET A 86 11.54 6.21 -3.29
C MET A 86 12.56 6.79 -4.28
N GLY A 87 13.61 7.45 -3.78
CA GLY A 87 14.64 8.05 -4.63
C GLY A 87 14.25 9.42 -5.21
N ASN A 88 13.35 10.12 -4.52
CA ASN A 88 12.83 11.42 -4.95
C ASN A 88 13.81 12.57 -4.67
N CYS A 89 13.59 13.71 -5.32
CA CYS A 89 14.34 14.97 -5.10
C CYS A 89 15.88 14.87 -5.29
N GLY A 90 16.36 13.84 -5.99
CA GLY A 90 17.80 13.59 -6.15
C GLY A 90 18.46 12.99 -4.89
N VAL A 91 17.65 12.53 -3.94
CA VAL A 91 18.05 11.96 -2.66
C VAL A 91 17.75 10.46 -2.67
N GLY A 92 18.71 9.63 -2.28
CA GLY A 92 18.54 8.18 -2.16
C GLY A 92 19.83 7.47 -1.78
N PHE A 93 19.73 6.26 -1.24
CA PHE A 93 20.88 5.51 -0.71
C PHE A 93 21.75 4.82 -1.76
N ALA A 94 21.37 4.83 -3.04
CA ALA A 94 22.14 4.22 -4.12
C ALA A 94 22.15 5.06 -5.40
N PRO A 95 23.29 5.12 -6.12
CA PRO A 95 24.59 4.53 -5.77
C PRO A 95 25.36 5.34 -4.71
N ALA A 96 25.96 4.66 -3.72
CA ALA A 96 26.76 5.29 -2.67
C ALA A 96 28.27 5.05 -2.89
N LYS A 97 28.97 6.05 -3.46
CA LYS A 97 30.43 5.97 -3.65
C LYS A 97 31.15 5.88 -2.29
N PRO A 98 32.14 4.98 -2.11
CA PRO A 98 32.80 4.79 -0.81
C PRO A 98 33.38 6.06 -0.17
N ASP A 99 33.87 7.01 -0.98
CA ASP A 99 34.41 8.29 -0.52
C ASP A 99 33.33 9.36 -0.24
N LYS A 100 32.04 9.01 -0.34
CA LYS A 100 30.88 9.89 -0.16
C LYS A 100 29.84 9.39 0.84
N HIS A 101 30.11 8.28 1.54
CA HIS A 101 29.16 7.68 2.48
C HIS A 101 28.74 8.66 3.59
N ASP A 102 29.70 9.28 4.28
CA ASP A 102 29.39 10.21 5.39
C ASP A 102 28.56 11.43 4.93
N TRP A 103 28.84 11.95 3.72
CA TRP A 103 28.05 13.05 3.15
C TRP A 103 26.62 12.62 2.86
N LEU A 104 26.43 11.41 2.30
CA LEU A 104 25.11 10.90 1.98
C LEU A 104 24.29 10.62 3.25
N ILE A 105 24.93 10.07 4.30
CA ILE A 105 24.29 9.87 5.61
C ILE A 105 23.79 11.21 6.16
N GLY A 106 24.64 12.25 6.20
CA GLY A 106 24.24 13.56 6.70
C GLY A 106 23.14 14.24 5.85
N LEU A 107 23.09 13.97 4.54
CA LEU A 107 21.98 14.41 3.69
C LEU A 107 20.67 13.71 4.06
N MET A 108 20.70 12.39 4.27
CA MET A 108 19.51 11.59 4.60
C MET A 108 18.96 11.94 5.98
N GLU A 109 19.84 12.13 6.99
CA GLU A 109 19.44 12.59 8.33
C GLU A 109 18.61 13.88 8.26
N GLY A 110 19.00 14.84 7.41
CA GLY A 110 18.26 16.11 7.25
C GLY A 110 16.98 16.03 6.42
N VAL A 111 16.70 14.91 5.77
CA VAL A 111 15.50 14.69 4.94
C VAL A 111 14.46 13.85 5.68
N GLU A 112 14.92 12.97 6.58
CA GLU A 112 14.07 12.06 7.37
C GLU A 112 13.67 12.63 8.75
N ASP A 113 14.30 13.72 9.22
CA ASP A 113 13.85 14.54 10.37
C ASP A 113 12.57 15.36 10.06
#